data_AF-A0A831QHH8-F1
#
_entry.id   AF-A0A831QHH8-F1
#
_cell.length_a   1.000
_cell.length_b   1.000
_cell.length_c   1.000
_cell.angle_alpha   90.00
_cell.angle_beta   90.00
_cell.angle_gamma   90.00
#
_symmetry.space_group_name_H-M   'P 1'
#
loop_
_entity.id
_entity.type
_entity.pdbx_description
1 polymer ?
#
loop_
_entity_poly.entity_id
_entity_poly.type
_entity_poly.pdbx_seq_one_letter_code
_entity_poly.pdbx_strand_id
1 'polypeptide(L)'
;MSNEKRTKWLARLSDVSEVIRLVRGDLGCACPLSVFEHYQVAYREEDPGPLVQVIVGDRLLLWIVDGTDIPLSASTLSPIITKGCKERDRRGLNRFRLVLEGMHSHPETLILEQIMAPYDSRTHIHFL
;
A
#
# COMPACT_ATOMS: atom_id res chain seq x y z
N MET A 1 -1.22 9.17 16.15
CA MET A 1 -0.79 7.96 16.87
C MET A 1 -0.25 6.91 15.90
N SER A 2 0.93 7.17 15.29
CA SER A 2 1.47 6.37 14.18
C SER A 2 2.54 5.32 14.57
N ASN A 3 3.19 5.47 15.73
CA ASN A 3 4.37 4.68 16.10
C ASN A 3 4.03 3.22 16.50
N GLU A 4 2.93 3.01 17.22
CA GLU A 4 2.50 1.67 17.64
C GLU A 4 2.09 0.81 16.43
N LYS A 5 1.23 1.35 15.55
CA LYS A 5 0.85 0.71 14.28
C LYS A 5 2.06 0.37 13.43
N ARG A 6 3.00 1.31 13.29
CA ARG A 6 4.28 1.08 12.60
C ARG A 6 5.02 -0.12 13.17
N THR A 7 5.22 -0.16 14.49
CA THR A 7 5.97 -1.23 15.16
C THR A 7 5.29 -2.59 14.97
N LYS A 8 3.95 -2.61 15.09
CA LYS A 8 3.13 -3.79 14.84
C LYS A 8 3.29 -4.31 13.41
N TRP A 9 3.24 -3.43 12.41
CA TRP A 9 3.42 -3.84 11.01
C TRP A 9 4.83 -4.34 10.72
N LEU A 10 5.87 -3.67 11.22
CA LEU A 10 7.25 -4.11 11.04
C LEU A 10 7.48 -5.50 11.67
N ALA A 11 6.96 -5.73 12.87
CA ALA A 11 7.02 -7.02 13.54
C ALA A 11 6.27 -8.10 12.74
N ARG A 12 5.03 -7.82 12.33
CA ARG A 12 4.22 -8.74 11.52
C ARG A 12 4.92 -9.10 10.20
N LEU A 13 5.42 -8.10 9.48
CA LEU A 13 5.98 -8.27 8.14
C LEU A 13 7.44 -8.72 8.14
N SER A 14 8.04 -8.98 9.31
CA SER A 14 9.32 -9.67 9.41
C SER A 14 9.23 -11.18 9.11
N ASP A 15 8.01 -11.73 9.14
CA ASP A 15 7.71 -13.10 8.69
C ASP A 15 7.17 -13.08 7.26
N VAL A 16 7.85 -13.79 6.35
CA VAL A 16 7.44 -13.91 4.94
C VAL A 16 6.05 -14.51 4.80
N SER A 17 5.62 -15.39 5.71
CA SER A 17 4.29 -16.00 5.71
C SER A 17 3.19 -14.94 5.90
N GLU A 18 3.47 -13.92 6.72
CA GLU A 18 2.57 -12.78 6.92
C GLU A 18 2.57 -11.81 5.74
N VAL A 19 3.71 -11.64 5.05
CA VAL A 19 3.75 -10.90 3.78
C VAL A 19 2.93 -11.61 2.70
N ILE A 20 3.04 -12.94 2.60
CA ILE A 20 2.26 -13.76 1.68
C ILE A 20 0.77 -13.64 2.00
N ARG A 21 0.39 -13.78 3.28
CA ARG A 21 -0.99 -13.66 3.75
C ARG A 21 -1.57 -12.29 3.42
N LEU A 22 -0.83 -11.21 3.69
CA LEU A 22 -1.26 -9.86 3.33
C LEU A 22 -1.45 -9.73 1.82
N VAL A 23 -0.42 -10.02 1.03
CA VAL A 23 -0.45 -9.75 -0.41
C VAL A 23 -1.44 -10.65 -1.15
N ARG A 24 -1.46 -11.96 -0.87
CA ARG A 24 -2.30 -12.92 -1.59
C ARG A 24 -3.68 -13.12 -0.95
N GLY A 25 -3.76 -13.08 0.38
CA GLY A 25 -5.00 -13.26 1.13
C GLY A 25 -5.76 -11.94 1.22
N ASP A 26 -5.25 -11.01 2.02
CA ASP A 26 -5.95 -9.77 2.38
C ASP A 26 -6.13 -8.84 1.16
N LEU A 27 -5.10 -8.71 0.30
CA LEU A 27 -5.13 -7.85 -0.90
C LEU A 27 -5.56 -8.58 -2.19
N GLY A 28 -5.68 -9.91 -2.16
CA GLY A 28 -6.09 -10.71 -3.33
C GLY A 28 -5.12 -10.67 -4.52
N CYS A 29 -3.85 -10.33 -4.33
CA CYS A 29 -2.87 -10.30 -5.43
C CYS A 29 -2.48 -11.73 -5.85
N ALA A 30 -2.47 -12.00 -7.16
CA ALA A 30 -2.07 -13.28 -7.72
C ALA A 30 -0.54 -13.41 -7.94
N CYS A 31 0.28 -12.84 -7.05
CA CYS A 31 1.73 -12.95 -7.17
C CYS A 31 2.19 -14.42 -7.01
N PRO A 32 3.08 -14.94 -7.88
CA PRO A 32 3.67 -16.26 -7.69
C PRO A 32 4.49 -16.28 -6.40
N LEU A 33 4.61 -17.45 -5.75
CA LEU A 33 5.35 -17.55 -4.48
C LEU A 33 6.83 -17.17 -4.60
N SER A 34 7.45 -17.39 -5.76
CA SER A 34 8.87 -17.08 -5.98
C SER A 34 9.21 -15.60 -5.82
N VAL A 35 8.28 -14.67 -6.03
CA VAL A 35 8.59 -13.23 -5.82
C VAL A 35 8.73 -12.86 -4.34
N PHE A 36 8.28 -13.72 -3.43
CA PHE A 36 8.42 -13.50 -1.98
C PHE A 36 9.77 -13.98 -1.43
N GLU A 37 10.58 -14.70 -2.22
CA GLU A 37 11.97 -15.03 -1.85
C GLU A 37 12.84 -13.77 -1.71
N HIS A 38 12.46 -12.70 -2.40
CA HIS A 38 13.11 -11.41 -2.33
C HIS A 38 12.08 -10.35 -1.98
N TYR A 39 11.94 -10.04 -0.70
CA TYR A 39 11.10 -8.94 -0.25
C TYR A 39 11.87 -8.02 0.68
N GLN A 40 11.44 -6.76 0.73
CA GLN A 40 12.01 -5.74 1.59
C GLN A 40 10.89 -5.05 2.34
N VAL A 41 11.06 -4.89 3.64
CA VAL A 41 10.18 -4.09 4.49
C VAL A 41 11.00 -2.92 5.00
N ALA A 42 10.50 -1.72 4.78
CA ALA A 42 11.17 -0.50 5.19
C ALA A 42 10.16 0.48 5.78
N TYR A 43 10.63 1.23 6.76
CA TYR A 43 9.95 2.43 7.21
C TYR A 43 10.38 3.65 6.38
N ARG A 44 9.47 4.59 6.15
CA ARG A 44 9.76 5.88 5.52
C ARG A 44 9.19 7.01 6.39
N GLU A 45 10.07 7.83 6.95
CA GLU A 45 9.71 9.14 7.53
C GLU A 45 9.53 10.16 6.40
N GLU A 46 8.49 9.98 5.61
CA GLU A 46 8.12 11.00 4.64
C GLU A 46 6.66 11.40 4.86
N ASP A 47 6.39 12.69 4.81
CA ASP A 47 5.03 13.23 4.88
C ASP A 47 4.66 13.93 3.56
N PRO A 48 3.54 13.57 2.91
CA PRO A 48 2.77 12.36 3.15
C PRO A 48 3.52 11.12 2.61
N GLY A 49 3.54 10.04 3.38
CA GLY A 49 4.29 8.82 3.08
C GLY A 49 3.87 7.65 3.96
N PRO A 50 4.28 6.42 3.59
CA PRO A 50 3.78 5.22 4.24
C PRO A 50 4.34 5.05 5.67
N LEU A 51 3.48 4.57 6.57
CA LEU A 51 3.93 3.96 7.82
C LEU A 51 4.86 2.77 7.56
N VAL A 52 4.59 1.99 6.52
CA VAL A 52 5.42 0.86 6.09
C VAL A 52 5.40 0.73 4.57
N GLN A 53 6.58 0.64 3.98
CA GLN A 53 6.78 0.25 2.60
C GLN A 53 7.19 -1.21 2.52
N VAL A 54 6.52 -1.98 1.67
CA VAL A 54 6.93 -3.34 1.30
C VAL A 54 7.21 -3.39 -0.19
N ILE A 55 8.33 -3.97 -0.57
CA ILE A 55 8.65 -4.34 -1.94
C ILE A 55 8.68 -5.85 -2.01
N VAL A 56 7.95 -6.44 -2.96
CA VAL A 56 7.94 -7.89 -3.20
C VAL A 56 8.44 -8.18 -4.62
N GLY A 57 9.59 -8.84 -4.69
CA GLY A 57 10.36 -9.07 -5.90
C GLY A 57 10.66 -7.77 -6.65
N ASP A 58 10.61 -7.87 -7.96
CA ASP A 58 10.63 -6.76 -8.91
C ASP A 58 9.20 -6.32 -9.32
N ARG A 59 8.17 -6.78 -8.58
CA ARG A 59 6.78 -6.70 -9.05
C ARG A 59 5.92 -5.71 -8.32
N LEU A 60 5.97 -5.70 -6.99
CA LEU A 60 4.95 -5.04 -6.19
C LEU A 60 5.57 -4.01 -5.24
N LEU A 61 5.11 -2.76 -5.36
CA LEU A 61 5.23 -1.75 -4.32
C LEU A 61 3.94 -1.72 -3.51
N LEU A 62 4.05 -1.90 -2.21
CA LEU A 62 2.95 -1.80 -1.26
C LEU A 62 3.26 -0.72 -0.23
N TRP A 63 2.37 0.25 -0.09
CA TRP A 63 2.44 1.29 0.93
C TRP A 63 1.27 1.14 1.89
N ILE A 64 1.59 1.01 3.17
CA ILE A 64 0.61 1.01 4.26
C ILE A 64 0.65 2.39 4.91
N VAL A 65 -0.47 3.08 4.95
CA VAL A 65 -0.64 4.38 5.63
C VAL A 65 -1.73 4.27 6.69
N ASP A 66 -1.64 5.10 7.72
CA ASP A 66 -2.73 5.22 8.69
C ASP A 66 -3.91 5.95 8.06
N GLY A 67 -5.00 5.25 7.82
CA GLY A 67 -6.22 5.82 7.24
C GLY A 67 -7.16 6.47 8.25
N THR A 68 -6.95 6.30 9.56
CA THR A 68 -7.92 6.66 10.62
C THR A 68 -8.39 8.13 10.54
N ASP A 69 -7.44 9.02 10.22
CA ASP A 69 -7.68 10.48 10.16
C ASP A 69 -7.49 11.04 8.75
N ILE A 70 -7.41 10.19 7.72
CA ILE A 70 -7.21 10.61 6.32
C ILE A 70 -8.56 10.82 5.65
N PRO A 71 -8.92 12.06 5.25
CA PRO A 71 -10.12 12.29 4.46
C PRO A 71 -10.07 11.55 3.11
N LEU A 72 -11.19 10.92 2.75
CA LEU A 72 -11.38 10.28 1.46
C LEU A 72 -11.70 11.32 0.39
N SER A 73 -10.69 12.09 0.00
CA SER A 73 -10.80 13.15 -0.99
C SER A 73 -9.65 13.10 -1.98
N ALA A 74 -9.87 13.63 -3.18
CA ALA A 74 -8.81 13.76 -4.18
C ALA A 74 -7.65 14.64 -3.69
N SER A 75 -7.93 15.72 -2.94
CA SER A 75 -6.88 16.61 -2.43
C SER A 75 -5.96 15.91 -1.42
N THR A 76 -6.47 14.94 -0.67
CA THR A 76 -5.69 14.18 0.31
C THR A 76 -5.01 12.94 -0.31
N LEU A 77 -5.74 12.13 -1.08
CA LEU A 77 -5.23 10.85 -1.58
C LEU A 77 -4.37 10.99 -2.83
N SER A 78 -4.70 11.90 -3.76
CA SER A 78 -3.98 12.02 -5.02
C SER A 78 -2.48 12.33 -4.84
N PRO A 79 -2.03 13.17 -3.89
CA PRO A 79 -0.61 13.34 -3.61
C PRO A 79 0.09 12.04 -3.20
N ILE A 80 -0.54 11.24 -2.31
CA ILE A 80 -0.01 9.96 -1.83
C ILE A 80 0.10 8.96 -2.99
N ILE A 81 -0.99 8.82 -3.76
CA ILE A 81 -1.05 7.89 -4.89
C ILE A 81 -0.02 8.26 -5.95
N THR A 82 0.05 9.54 -6.31
CA THR A 82 1.01 10.05 -7.30
C THR A 82 2.45 9.78 -6.88
N LYS A 83 2.76 9.96 -5.60
CA LYS A 83 4.08 9.69 -5.05
C LYS A 83 4.42 8.20 -5.10
N GLY A 84 3.46 7.34 -4.75
CA GLY A 84 3.61 5.88 -4.85
C GLY A 84 3.79 5.40 -6.29
N CYS A 85 3.03 5.94 -7.24
CA CYS A 85 3.21 5.67 -8.67
C CYS A 85 4.61 6.07 -9.15
N LYS A 86 5.08 7.28 -8.79
CA LYS A 86 6.43 7.73 -9.12
C LYS A 86 7.50 6.80 -8.53
N GLU A 87 7.34 6.37 -7.28
CA GLU A 87 8.28 5.46 -6.64
C GLU A 87 8.27 4.06 -7.28
N ARG A 88 7.09 3.53 -7.63
CA ARG A 88 6.93 2.29 -8.40
C ARG A 88 7.69 2.39 -9.72
N ASP A 89 7.42 3.44 -10.49
CA ASP A 89 7.99 3.62 -11.83
C ASP A 89 9.51 3.84 -11.76
N ARG A 90 9.98 4.64 -10.80
CA ARG A 90 11.42 4.87 -10.56
C ARG A 90 12.18 3.59 -10.24
N ARG A 91 11.54 2.63 -9.57
CA ARG A 91 12.13 1.32 -9.24
C ARG A 91 11.91 0.25 -10.32
N GLY A 92 11.19 0.57 -11.40
CA GLY A 92 10.82 -0.41 -12.43
C GLY A 92 9.83 -1.48 -11.96
N LEU A 93 9.09 -1.22 -10.88
CA LEU A 93 8.12 -2.17 -10.33
C LEU A 93 6.83 -2.21 -11.18
N ASN A 94 6.16 -3.35 -11.21
CA ASN A 94 4.96 -3.52 -12.05
C ASN A 94 3.71 -2.90 -11.43
N ARG A 95 3.43 -3.15 -10.15
CA ARG A 95 2.18 -2.77 -9.47
C ARG A 95 2.45 -1.90 -8.26
N PHE A 96 1.55 -0.95 -8.04
CA PHE A 96 1.48 -0.17 -6.81
C PHE A 96 0.15 -0.46 -6.10
N ARG A 97 0.22 -0.67 -4.79
CA ARG A 97 -0.93 -0.88 -3.90
C ARG A 97 -0.81 0.08 -2.73
N LEU A 98 -1.80 0.92 -2.53
CA LEU A 98 -1.95 1.74 -1.34
C LEU A 98 -2.92 1.05 -0.38
N VAL A 99 -2.54 0.87 0.87
CA VAL A 99 -3.37 0.31 1.93
C VAL A 99 -3.66 1.40 2.95
N LEU A 100 -4.93 1.69 3.17
CA LEU A 100 -5.41 2.58 4.22
C LEU A 100 -5.81 1.71 5.43
N GLU A 101 -5.00 1.70 6.49
CA GLU A 101 -5.28 0.95 7.72
C GLU A 101 -6.22 1.72 8.66
N GLY A 102 -7.18 1.04 9.28
CA GLY A 102 -8.13 1.61 10.23
C GLY A 102 -9.40 2.15 9.56
N MET A 103 -9.57 1.89 8.27
CA MET A 103 -10.74 2.28 7.50
C MET A 103 -11.59 1.04 7.21
N HIS A 104 -12.46 0.67 8.15
CA HIS A 104 -13.23 -0.58 8.06
C HIS A 104 -14.48 -0.48 7.17
N SER A 105 -14.92 0.73 6.82
CA SER A 105 -16.03 0.96 5.87
C SER A 105 -15.47 1.32 4.50
N HIS A 106 -15.85 0.53 3.49
CA HIS A 106 -15.58 0.88 2.09
C HIS A 106 -16.26 2.22 1.80
N PRO A 107 -15.53 3.23 1.29
CA PRO A 107 -16.11 4.49 0.87
C PRO A 107 -17.23 4.27 -0.15
N GLU A 108 -18.08 5.28 -0.34
CA GLU A 108 -18.93 5.36 -1.51
C GLU A 108 -18.08 5.11 -2.77
N THR A 109 -18.33 3.98 -3.45
CA THR A 109 -17.50 3.48 -4.55
C THR A 109 -17.26 4.53 -5.63
N LEU A 110 -18.24 5.41 -5.85
CA LEU A 110 -18.17 6.50 -6.82
C LEU A 110 -17.06 7.52 -6.52
N ILE A 111 -16.85 7.89 -5.25
CA ILE A 111 -15.80 8.86 -4.87
C ILE A 111 -14.42 8.26 -5.14
N LEU A 112 -14.23 6.99 -4.77
CA LEU A 112 -12.97 6.30 -5.05
C LEU A 112 -12.73 6.12 -6.54
N GLU A 113 -13.75 5.78 -7.32
CA GLU A 113 -13.64 5.68 -8.77
C GLU A 113 -13.19 7.01 -9.38
N GLN A 114 -13.75 8.15 -8.93
CA GLN A 114 -13.33 9.48 -9.38
C GLN A 114 -11.88 9.80 -9.00
N ILE A 115 -11.48 9.49 -7.77
CA ILE A 115 -10.08 9.67 -7.31
C ILE A 115 -9.14 8.77 -8.12
N MET A 116 -9.57 7.55 -8.44
CA MET A 116 -8.74 6.56 -9.13
C MET A 116 -8.72 6.69 -10.65
N ALA A 117 -9.70 7.35 -11.26
CA ALA A 117 -9.84 7.51 -12.71
C ALA A 117 -8.57 8.00 -13.44
N PRO A 118 -7.74 8.90 -12.87
CA PRO A 118 -6.52 9.36 -13.54
C PRO A 118 -5.35 8.34 -13.50
N TYR A 119 -5.44 7.28 -12.70
CA TYR A 119 -4.33 6.36 -12.47
C TYR A 119 -4.49 5.07 -13.28
N ASP A 120 -3.35 4.45 -13.62
CA ASP A 120 -3.35 3.22 -14.40
C ASP A 120 -3.90 2.01 -13.64
N SER A 121 -4.31 0.98 -14.37
CA SER A 121 -4.79 -0.30 -13.82
C SER A 121 -3.75 -1.05 -12.99
N ARG A 122 -2.50 -0.57 -12.96
CA ARG A 122 -1.43 -1.10 -12.12
C ARG A 122 -1.44 -0.49 -10.72
N THR A 123 -2.36 0.44 -10.43
CA THR A 123 -2.48 1.16 -9.15
C THR A 123 -3.82 0.87 -8.49
N HIS A 124 -3.83 0.27 -7.30
CA HIS A 124 -5.08 0.01 -6.57
C HIS A 124 -4.99 0.51 -5.12
N ILE A 125 -6.14 0.81 -4.52
CA ILE A 125 -6.29 1.11 -3.09
C ILE A 125 -6.99 -0.06 -2.42
N HIS A 126 -6.54 -0.39 -1.21
CA HIS A 126 -7.16 -1.37 -0.31
C HIS A 126 -7.40 -0.74 1.05
N PHE A 127 -8.41 -1.24 1.75
CA PHE A 127 -8.81 -0.79 3.07
C PHE A 127 -8.70 -1.98 4.02
N LEU A 128 -7.97 -1.81 5.13
CA LEU A 128 -7.78 -2.84 6.17
C LEU A 128 -8.22 -2.31 7.53
#